data_AF-A0AAD6LPN9-F1
#
_entry.id   AF-A0AAD6LPN9-F1
#
_cell.length_a   1.000
_cell.length_b   1.000
_cell.length_c   1.000
_cell.angle_alpha   90.00
_cell.angle_beta   90.00
_cell.angle_gamma   90.00
#
_symmetry.space_group_name_H-M   'P 1'
#
loop_
_entity.id
_entity.type
_entity.pdbx_description
1 polymer ?
#
loop_
_entity_poly.entity_id
_entity_poly.type
_entity_poly.pdbx_seq_one_letter_code
_entity_poly.pdbx_strand_id
1 'polypeptide(L)'
;MDMPSSCKYPMFFGRNLNSITCKGLALIVIALFLRVVLLPSFSGYGGIDKNNLDLIHSRSLSLDSDNGIRKEKFLEVPQIVWGLNNQKIAFARACLTARMLNRTLLMPSLSASLFYKEIDRLQPISFDKVFQFERFNALCNGFVQLGRYSDLRNRTGVYELQKGSGRKWTVERDLDQLKEFGEDSFNGYEVIRIVGKNPFLWHDHWPVKDYARVFECLVLVDEIAKEADKVVSKIREVGKETRRKTQSAQSGVDLDSSLLQPVPYVAVHMRIEIDWMIHCKKLEQRLNVSEICSSKQEIMERVGNIVGLKTPVVVYLAVADSLLEDSSILTGWKEGLLPVEKKKLSVDGIYKKYPYLIQSAIDYEVCSKADVFVGNSFSTFSSLIALERTQKMIRMGVTSSCGVNQLAMVLISSPVEDYGMHPATDTSVQNLNRVREEIESRDSELFSSSTLQEIIIKVSLFFTCFLARHKLNTDGPCSISFKTQLGFLVGLDLSLRRLKREVSLGGVLNQK
;
A
#
# COMPACT_ATOMS: atom_id res chain seq x y z
N MET A 1 -26.80 74.00 26.50
CA MET A 1 -28.05 73.23 26.56
C MET A 1 -28.01 72.21 25.43
N ASP A 2 -27.90 70.95 25.83
CA ASP A 2 -28.51 69.73 25.28
C ASP A 2 -28.52 69.46 23.76
N MET A 3 -27.85 68.36 23.40
CA MET A 3 -28.21 67.45 22.29
C MET A 3 -29.64 66.90 22.49
N PRO A 4 -30.43 66.59 21.43
CA PRO A 4 -30.16 65.35 20.68
C PRO A 4 -30.57 65.27 19.19
N SER A 5 -30.03 64.20 18.60
CA SER A 5 -30.30 63.44 17.37
C SER A 5 -31.58 63.67 16.53
N SER A 6 -31.44 63.61 15.20
CA SER A 6 -31.90 62.47 14.39
C SER A 6 -31.73 62.66 12.86
N CYS A 7 -31.38 61.54 12.22
CA CYS A 7 -31.36 61.15 10.81
C CYS A 7 -31.79 62.16 9.73
N LYS A 8 -30.89 62.36 8.74
CA LYS A 8 -31.26 62.59 7.34
C LYS A 8 -30.35 61.80 6.40
N TYR A 9 -30.97 60.93 5.59
CA TYR A 9 -30.40 60.48 4.32
C TYR A 9 -30.09 61.68 3.43
N PRO A 10 -29.03 61.63 2.62
CA PRO A 10 -29.06 62.31 1.34
C PRO A 10 -28.91 61.35 0.17
N MET A 11 -29.93 61.44 -0.69
CA MET A 11 -29.93 61.14 -2.11
C MET A 11 -28.56 61.27 -2.78
N PHE A 12 -28.20 60.20 -3.48
CA PHE A 12 -27.23 60.22 -4.57
C PHE A 12 -27.80 60.93 -5.81
N PHE A 13 -26.86 61.31 -6.68
CA PHE A 13 -27.00 61.67 -8.11
C PHE A 13 -27.15 63.15 -8.46
N GLY A 14 -25.99 63.76 -8.74
CA GLY A 14 -25.92 64.99 -9.52
C GLY A 14 -24.49 65.40 -9.84
N ARG A 15 -23.77 64.65 -10.69
CA ARG A 15 -22.71 65.18 -11.58
C ARG A 15 -22.11 64.13 -12.52
N ASN A 16 -22.36 64.32 -13.81
CA ASN A 16 -21.57 63.97 -15.00
C ASN A 16 -20.69 62.70 -14.97
N LEU A 17 -21.29 61.55 -15.28
CA LEU A 17 -20.60 60.31 -15.66
C LEU A 17 -20.20 60.31 -17.15
N ASN A 18 -19.50 61.35 -17.61
CA ASN A 18 -19.02 61.45 -19.00
C ASN A 18 -17.49 61.56 -19.08
N SER A 19 -16.79 60.96 -18.12
CA SER A 19 -15.35 60.75 -18.20
C SER A 19 -15.05 59.29 -18.50
N ILE A 20 -14.22 59.04 -19.52
CA ILE A 20 -13.65 57.73 -19.88
C ILE A 20 -13.08 57.02 -18.63
N THR A 21 -12.55 57.81 -17.70
CA THR A 21 -12.00 57.32 -16.42
C THR A 21 -13.05 56.68 -15.53
N CYS A 22 -14.30 57.16 -15.54
CA CYS A 22 -15.38 56.60 -14.73
C CYS A 22 -15.97 55.32 -15.35
N LYS A 23 -16.03 55.25 -16.69
CA LYS A 23 -16.38 54.02 -17.41
C LYS A 23 -15.31 52.93 -17.18
N GLY A 24 -14.03 53.32 -17.17
CA GLY A 24 -12.92 52.42 -16.83
C GLY A 24 -13.00 51.91 -15.39
N LEU A 25 -13.30 52.79 -14.43
CA LEU A 25 -13.45 52.39 -13.03
C LEU A 25 -14.61 51.41 -12.82
N ALA A 26 -15.76 51.66 -13.48
CA ALA A 26 -16.91 50.77 -13.42
C ALA A 26 -16.59 49.38 -14.01
N LEU A 27 -15.86 49.33 -15.14
CA LEU A 27 -15.42 48.06 -15.74
C LEU A 27 -14.43 47.30 -14.84
N ILE A 28 -13.52 48.00 -14.15
CA ILE A 28 -12.61 47.38 -13.17
C ILE A 28 -13.39 46.79 -12.00
N VAL A 29 -14.38 47.50 -11.46
CA VAL A 29 -15.23 47.01 -10.37
C VAL A 29 -16.03 45.78 -10.81
N ILE A 30 -16.60 45.80 -12.02
CA ILE A 30 -17.32 44.64 -12.59
C ILE A 30 -16.37 43.46 -12.80
N ALA A 31 -15.16 43.69 -13.33
CA ALA A 31 -14.16 42.64 -13.53
C ALA A 31 -13.67 42.04 -12.21
N LEU A 32 -13.49 42.85 -11.17
CA LEU A 32 -13.15 42.39 -9.83
C LEU A 32 -14.28 41.58 -9.20
N PHE A 33 -15.54 42.00 -9.41
CA PHE A 33 -16.70 41.27 -8.92
C PHE A 33 -16.87 39.93 -9.63
N LEU A 34 -16.73 39.90 -10.96
CA LEU A 34 -16.72 38.66 -11.75
C LEU A 34 -15.57 37.74 -11.35
N ARG A 35 -14.40 38.30 -11.03
CA ARG A 35 -13.25 37.53 -10.53
C ARG A 35 -13.53 36.88 -9.17
N VAL A 36 -14.27 37.54 -8.28
CA VAL A 36 -14.65 36.99 -6.98
C VAL A 36 -15.77 35.95 -7.09
N VAL A 37 -16.69 36.13 -8.03
CA VAL A 37 -17.86 35.24 -8.20
C VAL A 37 -17.55 34.01 -9.06
N LEU A 38 -16.67 34.13 -10.07
CA LEU A 38 -16.38 33.06 -11.03
C LEU A 38 -15.09 32.29 -10.74
N LEU A 39 -14.21 32.77 -9.82
CA LEU A 39 -13.08 31.98 -9.35
C LEU A 39 -13.46 31.28 -8.03
N PRO A 40 -13.33 29.94 -7.93
CA PRO A 40 -13.45 29.27 -6.66
C PRO A 40 -12.37 29.80 -5.71
N SER A 41 -12.81 30.32 -4.56
CA SER A 41 -11.94 30.72 -3.45
C SER A 41 -11.15 29.50 -2.94
N PHE A 42 -9.97 29.27 -3.50
CA PHE A 42 -8.93 28.49 -2.83
C PHE A 42 -8.28 29.38 -1.78
N SER A 43 -8.68 29.22 -0.51
CA SER A 43 -7.96 29.78 0.63
C SER A 43 -6.77 28.87 0.98
N GLY A 44 -5.56 29.40 0.89
CA GLY A 44 -4.34 28.70 1.30
C GLY A 44 -3.07 29.43 0.84
N TYR A 45 -2.80 30.56 1.48
CA TYR A 45 -1.82 31.60 1.17
C TYR A 45 -0.35 31.15 1.38
N GLY A 46 0.55 31.51 0.45
CA GLY A 46 2.00 31.37 0.65
C GLY A 46 2.88 31.57 -0.59
N GLY A 47 3.00 32.82 -1.08
CA GLY A 47 4.21 33.34 -1.75
C GLY A 47 4.52 32.90 -3.18
N ILE A 48 4.07 33.68 -4.16
CA ILE A 48 4.68 33.72 -5.50
C ILE A 48 5.94 34.58 -5.40
N ASP A 49 7.10 34.01 -5.69
CA ASP A 49 8.18 34.78 -6.29
C ASP A 49 8.25 34.42 -7.77
N LYS A 50 8.09 35.45 -8.60
CA LYS A 50 7.98 35.39 -10.05
C LYS A 50 9.26 36.06 -10.56
N ASN A 51 10.10 35.31 -11.27
CA ASN A 51 10.60 35.62 -12.62
C ASN A 51 11.89 34.86 -12.93
N ASN A 52 11.82 33.95 -13.90
CA ASN A 52 12.63 33.87 -15.12
C ASN A 52 12.45 32.44 -15.67
N LEU A 53 11.54 32.25 -16.64
CA LEU A 53 11.88 32.19 -18.06
C LEU A 53 13.01 31.18 -18.35
N ASP A 54 12.65 29.90 -18.31
CA ASP A 54 13.22 28.89 -19.21
C ASP A 54 12.08 28.05 -19.80
N LEU A 55 11.55 28.59 -20.89
CA LEU A 55 11.20 27.93 -22.14
C LEU A 55 11.21 26.38 -22.15
N ILE A 56 10.06 25.79 -21.83
CA ILE A 56 9.24 24.89 -22.70
C ILE A 56 9.97 24.48 -24.01
N HIS A 57 10.23 23.20 -24.33
CA HIS A 57 9.19 22.29 -24.86
C HIS A 57 9.67 20.82 -24.87
N SER A 58 9.74 20.17 -23.70
CA SER A 58 9.64 18.71 -23.66
C SER A 58 8.18 18.34 -23.88
N ARG A 59 7.94 17.74 -25.05
CA ARG A 59 6.67 17.29 -25.62
C ARG A 59 6.08 16.16 -24.75
N SER A 60 5.62 16.49 -23.56
CA SER A 60 4.79 15.63 -22.71
C SER A 60 3.35 16.06 -22.92
N LEU A 61 2.51 15.09 -23.29
CA LEU A 61 1.10 15.21 -23.66
C LEU A 61 0.26 15.96 -22.60
N SER A 62 0.32 17.30 -22.64
CA SER A 62 -0.76 18.18 -22.19
C SER A 62 -1.80 18.17 -23.31
N LEU A 63 -2.62 17.12 -23.29
CA LEU A 63 -3.99 17.22 -23.78
C LEU A 63 -4.81 17.63 -22.56
N ASP A 64 -4.93 18.95 -22.37
CA ASP A 64 -6.13 19.51 -21.79
C ASP A 64 -7.31 19.02 -22.64
N SER A 65 -7.84 17.85 -22.31
CA SER A 65 -9.24 17.60 -22.57
C SER A 65 -9.99 17.96 -21.31
N ASP A 66 -10.77 19.03 -21.39
CA ASP A 66 -11.89 19.39 -20.53
C ASP A 66 -12.99 18.29 -20.46
N ASN A 67 -12.67 17.05 -20.84
CA ASN A 67 -13.51 15.88 -20.69
C ASN A 67 -13.29 15.32 -19.30
N GLY A 68 -14.00 15.86 -18.31
CA GLY A 68 -14.08 15.23 -16.99
C GLY A 68 -14.43 13.74 -17.12
N ILE A 69 -13.95 12.94 -16.17
CA ILE A 69 -14.24 11.50 -16.09
C ILE A 69 -15.74 11.29 -16.26
N ARG A 70 -16.13 10.49 -17.27
CA ARG A 70 -17.53 10.22 -17.57
C ARG A 70 -18.19 9.55 -16.37
N LYS A 71 -19.20 10.22 -15.82
CA LYS A 71 -19.92 9.75 -14.61
C LYS A 71 -20.94 8.66 -14.94
N GLU A 72 -21.26 8.49 -16.21
CA GLU A 72 -22.24 7.53 -16.72
C GLU A 72 -21.61 6.27 -17.32
N LYS A 73 -20.28 6.16 -17.30
CA LYS A 73 -19.53 5.02 -17.84
C LYS A 73 -18.59 4.47 -16.78
N PHE A 74 -18.54 3.14 -16.73
CA PHE A 74 -17.96 2.43 -15.61
C PHE A 74 -16.94 1.38 -16.05
N LEU A 75 -15.91 1.21 -15.21
CA LEU A 75 -15.00 0.07 -15.24
C LEU A 75 -15.25 -0.80 -14.01
N GLU A 76 -15.54 -2.08 -14.21
CA GLU A 76 -15.62 -3.08 -13.16
C GLU A 76 -14.35 -3.93 -13.16
N VAL A 77 -13.82 -4.22 -11.98
CA VAL A 77 -12.66 -5.09 -11.78
C VAL A 77 -13.04 -6.19 -10.79
N PRO A 78 -12.44 -7.39 -10.87
CA PRO A 78 -12.73 -8.44 -9.92
C PRO A 78 -12.19 -8.06 -8.54
N GLN A 79 -12.56 -8.85 -7.54
CA GLN A 79 -12.09 -8.65 -6.17
C GLN A 79 -10.56 -8.54 -6.12
N ILE A 80 -10.08 -7.55 -5.36
CA ILE A 80 -8.65 -7.33 -5.15
C ILE A 80 -8.18 -8.21 -3.99
N VAL A 81 -7.43 -9.26 -4.29
CA VAL A 81 -7.12 -10.33 -3.33
C VAL A 81 -5.62 -10.40 -3.06
N TRP A 82 -5.12 -9.58 -2.11
CA TRP A 82 -3.73 -9.60 -1.62
C TRP A 82 -3.63 -9.05 -0.18
N GLY A 83 -2.43 -8.91 0.39
CA GLY A 83 -2.25 -8.12 1.61
C GLY A 83 -2.52 -6.62 1.37
N LEU A 84 -2.85 -5.85 2.43
CA LEU A 84 -3.32 -4.45 2.35
C LEU A 84 -2.57 -3.59 1.32
N ASN A 85 -1.25 -3.53 1.40
CA ASN A 85 -0.44 -2.65 0.56
C ASN A 85 -0.44 -3.07 -0.91
N ASN A 86 -0.45 -4.38 -1.17
CA ASN A 86 -0.64 -4.89 -2.53
C ASN A 86 -2.05 -4.59 -3.05
N GLN A 87 -3.07 -4.62 -2.18
CA GLN A 87 -4.42 -4.17 -2.55
C GLN A 87 -4.46 -2.67 -2.84
N LYS A 88 -3.76 -1.82 -2.08
CA LYS A 88 -3.62 -0.38 -2.38
C LYS A 88 -3.03 -0.17 -3.77
N ILE A 89 -1.94 -0.86 -4.11
CA ILE A 89 -1.31 -0.77 -5.44
C ILE A 89 -2.26 -1.23 -6.54
N ALA A 90 -2.91 -2.39 -6.38
CA ALA A 90 -3.87 -2.91 -7.35
C ALA A 90 -5.07 -1.96 -7.54
N PHE A 91 -5.57 -1.40 -6.45
CA PHE A 91 -6.62 -0.39 -6.47
C PHE A 91 -6.19 0.87 -7.25
N ALA A 92 -4.96 1.36 -7.02
CA ALA A 92 -4.42 2.48 -7.78
C ALA A 92 -4.32 2.17 -9.27
N ARG A 93 -3.87 0.97 -9.64
CA ARG A 93 -3.86 0.53 -11.05
C ARG A 93 -5.26 0.49 -11.64
N ALA A 94 -6.25 0.01 -10.88
CA ALA A 94 -7.65 0.00 -11.32
C ALA A 94 -8.16 1.42 -11.58
N CYS A 95 -7.86 2.37 -10.68
CA CYS A 95 -8.25 3.77 -10.83
C CYS A 95 -7.60 4.41 -12.07
N LEU A 96 -6.30 4.19 -12.28
CA LEU A 96 -5.57 4.75 -13.41
C LEU A 96 -5.99 4.11 -14.75
N THR A 97 -6.30 2.81 -14.74
CA THR A 97 -6.91 2.11 -15.88
C THR A 97 -8.28 2.70 -16.22
N ALA A 98 -9.14 2.93 -15.21
CA ALA A 98 -10.43 3.56 -15.42
C ALA A 98 -10.28 4.97 -16.01
N ARG A 99 -9.33 5.76 -15.48
CA ARG A 99 -9.00 7.09 -16.01
C ARG A 99 -8.56 7.05 -17.48
N MET A 100 -7.68 6.12 -17.85
CA MET A 100 -7.22 5.95 -19.24
C MET A 100 -8.38 5.62 -20.19
N LEU A 101 -9.34 4.82 -19.73
CA LEU A 101 -10.55 4.48 -20.48
C LEU A 101 -11.65 5.54 -20.36
N ASN A 102 -11.36 6.71 -19.76
CA ASN A 102 -12.31 7.78 -19.47
C ASN A 102 -13.60 7.29 -18.77
N ARG A 103 -13.43 6.47 -17.73
CA ARG A 103 -14.49 5.80 -16.97
C ARG A 103 -14.34 6.01 -15.48
N THR A 104 -15.47 5.96 -14.80
CA THR A 104 -15.54 5.85 -13.34
C THR A 104 -15.24 4.41 -12.91
N LEU A 105 -14.38 4.20 -11.92
CA LEU A 105 -14.15 2.86 -11.38
C LEU A 105 -15.33 2.48 -10.47
N LEU A 106 -16.00 1.36 -10.74
CA LEU A 106 -16.98 0.82 -9.80
C LEU A 106 -16.27 0.36 -8.55
N MET A 107 -16.82 0.76 -7.40
CA MET A 107 -16.24 0.54 -6.08
C MET A 107 -15.84 -0.94 -5.91
N PRO A 108 -14.54 -1.26 -5.86
CA PRO A 108 -14.09 -2.64 -5.87
C PRO A 108 -14.31 -3.30 -4.51
N SER A 109 -14.46 -4.62 -4.53
CA SER A 109 -14.35 -5.43 -3.32
C SER A 109 -12.89 -5.73 -3.01
N LEU A 110 -12.53 -5.60 -1.73
CA LEU A 110 -11.22 -5.94 -1.17
C LEU A 110 -11.27 -7.33 -0.51
N SER A 111 -10.14 -7.86 -0.07
CA SER A 111 -10.06 -9.10 0.73
C SER A 111 -9.61 -8.82 2.16
N ALA A 112 -10.36 -9.30 3.15
CA ALA A 112 -9.98 -9.22 4.56
C ALA A 112 -8.92 -10.28 4.96
N SER A 113 -8.71 -11.31 4.12
CA SER A 113 -7.85 -12.46 4.39
C SER A 113 -6.45 -12.33 3.77
N LEU A 114 -5.44 -12.89 4.46
CA LEU A 114 -4.07 -13.01 3.97
C LEU A 114 -3.89 -14.17 2.96
N PHE A 115 -4.80 -15.16 2.98
CA PHE A 115 -4.70 -16.38 2.18
C PHE A 115 -5.20 -16.15 0.75
N TYR A 116 -4.40 -15.48 -0.07
CA TYR A 116 -4.70 -15.28 -1.49
C TYR A 116 -4.62 -16.56 -2.34
N LYS A 117 -4.10 -17.66 -1.77
CA LYS A 117 -3.97 -18.97 -2.44
C LYS A 117 -5.16 -19.90 -2.23
N GLU A 118 -6.05 -19.59 -1.30
CA GLU A 118 -7.22 -20.41 -0.97
C GLU A 118 -8.49 -19.60 -1.22
N ILE A 119 -9.02 -19.69 -2.44
CA ILE A 119 -10.18 -18.91 -2.93
C ILE A 119 -11.39 -19.09 -2.00
N ASP A 120 -11.58 -20.29 -1.45
CA ASP A 120 -12.70 -20.62 -0.55
C ASP A 120 -12.60 -19.96 0.84
N ARG A 121 -11.43 -19.38 1.17
CA ARG A 121 -11.19 -18.64 2.44
C ARG A 121 -11.11 -17.13 2.23
N LEU A 122 -11.43 -16.65 1.04
CA LEU A 122 -11.51 -15.22 0.77
C LEU A 122 -12.72 -14.64 1.48
N GLN A 123 -12.47 -13.62 2.29
CA GLN A 123 -13.50 -12.87 2.97
C GLN A 123 -13.61 -11.50 2.30
N PRO A 124 -14.61 -11.27 1.45
CA PRO A 124 -14.84 -9.98 0.84
C PRO A 124 -15.07 -8.91 1.90
N ILE A 125 -14.45 -7.75 1.70
CA ILE A 125 -14.72 -6.55 2.48
C ILE A 125 -14.89 -5.40 1.50
N SER A 126 -15.96 -4.61 1.66
CA SER A 126 -16.22 -3.48 0.78
C SER A 126 -15.20 -2.36 1.02
N PHE A 127 -14.87 -1.61 -0.03
CA PHE A 127 -13.94 -0.50 0.04
C PHE A 127 -14.29 0.50 1.16
N ASP A 128 -15.58 0.84 1.29
CA ASP A 128 -16.11 1.81 2.25
C ASP A 128 -16.03 1.37 3.72
N LYS A 129 -15.69 0.11 4.00
CA LYS A 129 -15.37 -0.39 5.34
C LYS A 129 -13.91 -0.18 5.72
N VAL A 130 -13.05 0.09 4.75
CA VAL A 130 -11.61 0.30 4.97
C VAL A 130 -11.24 1.76 4.73
N PHE A 131 -11.77 2.35 3.66
CA PHE A 131 -11.48 3.72 3.21
C PHE A 131 -12.75 4.56 3.08
N GLN A 132 -12.63 5.87 3.29
CA GLN A 132 -13.75 6.81 3.20
C GLN A 132 -14.07 7.12 1.74
N PHE A 133 -15.13 6.51 1.20
CA PHE A 133 -15.57 6.68 -0.19
C PHE A 133 -15.74 8.16 -0.60
N GLU A 134 -16.51 8.93 0.16
CA GLU A 134 -16.81 10.33 -0.21
C GLU A 134 -15.55 11.19 -0.14
N ARG A 135 -14.69 10.94 0.85
CA ARG A 135 -13.44 11.68 1.01
C ARG A 135 -12.44 11.33 -0.09
N PHE A 136 -12.40 10.07 -0.52
CA PHE A 136 -11.60 9.66 -1.68
C PHE A 136 -12.00 10.45 -2.92
N ASN A 137 -13.29 10.46 -3.26
CA ASN A 137 -13.79 11.18 -4.43
C ASN A 137 -13.58 12.70 -4.32
N ALA A 138 -13.73 13.28 -3.13
CA ALA A 138 -13.44 14.70 -2.90
C ALA A 138 -11.96 15.04 -3.12
N LEU A 139 -11.05 14.21 -2.58
CA LEU A 139 -9.61 14.45 -2.69
C LEU A 139 -9.06 14.19 -4.09
N CYS A 140 -9.62 13.21 -4.81
CA CYS A 140 -9.18 12.82 -6.16
C CYS A 140 -10.04 13.39 -7.29
N ASN A 141 -10.91 14.36 -7.00
CA ASN A 141 -11.77 14.99 -7.98
C ASN A 141 -10.97 15.49 -9.20
N GLY A 142 -11.47 15.21 -10.40
CA GLY A 142 -10.82 15.54 -11.67
C GLY A 142 -9.61 14.68 -12.03
N PHE A 143 -9.13 13.81 -11.12
CA PHE A 143 -8.01 12.90 -11.37
C PHE A 143 -8.46 11.46 -11.58
N VAL A 144 -9.16 10.88 -10.60
CA VAL A 144 -9.81 9.55 -10.68
C VAL A 144 -11.15 9.61 -9.94
N GLN A 145 -12.09 8.71 -10.26
CA GLN A 145 -13.43 8.73 -9.67
C GLN A 145 -13.88 7.31 -9.32
N LEU A 146 -14.49 7.14 -8.14
CA LEU A 146 -15.23 5.95 -7.74
C LEU A 146 -16.73 6.16 -7.90
N GLY A 147 -17.42 5.13 -8.35
CA GLY A 147 -18.88 5.03 -8.43
C GLY A 147 -19.41 3.86 -7.62
N ARG A 148 -20.65 3.96 -7.17
CA ARG A 148 -21.37 2.86 -6.50
C ARG A 148 -22.09 2.02 -7.55
N TYR A 149 -22.37 0.76 -7.20
CA TYR A 149 -23.26 -0.08 -8.03
C TYR A 149 -24.67 0.50 -8.15
N SER A 150 -25.12 1.31 -7.19
CA SER A 150 -26.38 2.06 -7.27
C SER A 150 -26.41 3.14 -8.37
N ASP A 151 -25.25 3.53 -8.88
CA ASP A 151 -25.14 4.57 -9.91
C ASP A 151 -25.36 3.99 -11.33
N LEU A 152 -25.40 2.66 -11.45
CA LEU A 152 -25.66 1.95 -12.69
C LEU A 152 -27.12 2.10 -13.13
N ARG A 153 -27.31 2.45 -14.39
CA ARG A 153 -28.63 2.52 -15.04
C ARG A 153 -29.02 1.20 -15.70
N ASN A 154 -28.04 0.30 -15.88
CA ASN A 154 -28.20 -0.99 -16.56
C ASN A 154 -28.85 -0.89 -17.94
N ARG A 155 -28.51 0.17 -18.68
CA ARG A 155 -29.10 0.44 -20.01
C ARG A 155 -28.49 -0.42 -21.10
N THR A 156 -27.26 -0.85 -20.91
CA THR A 156 -26.54 -1.71 -21.84
C THR A 156 -26.14 -3.00 -21.15
N GLY A 157 -25.80 -4.02 -21.94
CA GLY A 157 -25.06 -5.16 -21.41
C GLY A 157 -23.72 -4.76 -20.82
N VAL A 158 -23.11 -5.69 -20.09
CA VAL A 158 -21.72 -5.60 -19.63
C VAL A 158 -20.82 -6.14 -20.73
N TYR A 159 -19.77 -5.40 -21.08
CA TYR A 159 -18.73 -5.91 -21.96
C TYR A 159 -17.61 -6.55 -21.14
N GLU A 160 -17.33 -7.82 -21.37
CA GLU A 160 -16.26 -8.54 -20.66
C GLU A 160 -14.94 -8.43 -21.42
N LEU A 161 -14.00 -7.69 -20.84
CA LEU A 161 -12.64 -7.53 -21.31
C LEU A 161 -11.78 -8.67 -20.74
N GLN A 162 -11.48 -9.65 -21.59
CA GLN A 162 -10.56 -10.74 -21.29
C GLN A 162 -9.13 -10.23 -21.37
N LYS A 163 -8.50 -10.03 -20.20
CA LYS A 163 -7.10 -9.64 -20.17
C LYS A 163 -6.22 -10.82 -20.55
N GLY A 164 -5.24 -10.56 -21.42
CA GLY A 164 -4.28 -11.59 -21.76
C GLY A 164 -3.44 -12.05 -20.58
N SER A 165 -2.84 -13.24 -20.72
CA SER A 165 -2.06 -13.88 -19.66
C SER A 165 -0.95 -14.76 -20.24
N GLY A 166 -0.02 -15.17 -19.38
CA GLY A 166 1.09 -16.08 -19.72
C GLY A 166 2.32 -15.38 -20.29
N ARG A 167 3.35 -16.19 -20.61
CA ARG A 167 4.69 -15.71 -21.02
C ARG A 167 4.72 -14.81 -22.27
N LYS A 168 3.68 -14.85 -23.10
CA LYS A 168 3.57 -14.01 -24.30
C LYS A 168 2.87 -12.67 -24.03
N TRP A 169 2.42 -12.42 -22.81
CA TRP A 169 1.79 -11.17 -22.41
C TRP A 169 2.85 -10.22 -21.85
N THR A 170 3.28 -9.25 -22.66
CA THR A 170 4.30 -8.27 -22.29
C THR A 170 3.65 -6.99 -21.78
N VAL A 171 4.47 -6.11 -21.18
CA VAL A 171 4.05 -4.76 -20.77
C VAL A 171 3.44 -4.03 -21.97
N GLU A 172 4.10 -4.04 -23.13
CA GLU A 172 3.62 -3.34 -24.34
C GLU A 172 2.25 -3.86 -24.80
N ARG A 173 2.08 -5.19 -24.85
CA ARG A 173 0.82 -5.82 -25.25
C ARG A 173 -0.32 -5.47 -24.32
N ASP A 174 -0.03 -5.32 -23.03
CA ASP A 174 -1.02 -4.94 -22.04
C ASP A 174 -1.51 -3.50 -22.25
N LEU A 175 -0.59 -2.59 -22.58
CA LEU A 175 -0.92 -1.21 -22.90
C LEU A 175 -1.67 -1.09 -24.23
N ASP A 176 -1.22 -1.83 -25.25
CA ASP A 176 -1.83 -1.78 -26.57
C ASP A 176 -3.26 -2.33 -26.53
N GLN A 177 -3.49 -3.41 -25.78
CA GLN A 177 -4.85 -3.91 -25.53
C GLN A 177 -5.75 -2.79 -24.95
N LEU A 178 -5.28 -2.03 -23.95
CA LEU A 178 -6.08 -0.95 -23.39
C LEU A 178 -6.32 0.22 -24.33
N LYS A 179 -5.37 0.54 -25.22
CA LYS A 179 -5.58 1.59 -26.23
C LYS A 179 -6.70 1.20 -27.18
N GLU A 180 -6.74 -0.06 -27.64
CA GLU A 180 -7.83 -0.59 -28.46
C GLU A 180 -9.18 -0.45 -27.72
N PHE A 181 -9.21 -0.69 -26.40
CA PHE A 181 -10.44 -0.51 -25.60
C PHE A 181 -10.82 0.94 -25.31
N GLY A 182 -9.92 1.89 -25.54
CA GLY A 182 -10.20 3.32 -25.52
C GLY A 182 -10.90 3.82 -26.79
N GLU A 183 -11.01 2.99 -27.83
CA GLU A 183 -11.65 3.36 -29.09
C GLU A 183 -13.18 3.38 -29.02
N ASP A 184 -13.82 4.09 -29.95
CA ASP A 184 -15.27 4.34 -29.97
C ASP A 184 -16.14 3.08 -30.02
N SER A 185 -15.60 1.96 -30.49
CA SER A 185 -16.30 0.67 -30.57
C SER A 185 -16.79 0.18 -29.19
N PHE A 186 -16.11 0.53 -28.10
CA PHE A 186 -16.47 0.12 -26.74
C PHE A 186 -17.20 1.21 -25.96
N ASN A 187 -17.29 2.44 -26.51
CA ASN A 187 -18.04 3.55 -25.92
C ASN A 187 -19.55 3.30 -25.84
N GLY A 188 -20.07 2.33 -26.61
CA GLY A 188 -21.46 1.87 -26.51
C GLY A 188 -21.80 1.33 -25.12
N TYR A 189 -20.89 0.59 -24.47
CA TYR A 189 -21.17 -0.08 -23.20
C TYR A 189 -21.08 0.85 -22.01
N GLU A 190 -22.10 0.82 -21.15
CA GLU A 190 -22.12 1.46 -19.83
C GLU A 190 -21.01 0.89 -18.94
N VAL A 191 -20.89 -0.43 -18.87
CA VAL A 191 -19.90 -1.14 -18.04
C VAL A 191 -18.96 -1.94 -18.91
N ILE A 192 -17.65 -1.72 -18.71
CA ILE A 192 -16.60 -2.66 -19.12
C ILE A 192 -16.15 -3.40 -17.88
N ARG A 193 -16.21 -4.73 -17.88
CA ARG A 193 -15.72 -5.59 -16.81
C ARG A 193 -14.41 -6.23 -17.22
N ILE A 194 -13.35 -5.98 -16.47
CA ILE A 194 -12.10 -6.72 -16.67
C ILE A 194 -12.25 -8.09 -16.02
N VAL A 195 -11.91 -9.13 -16.77
CA VAL A 195 -11.91 -10.52 -16.34
C VAL A 195 -10.53 -11.15 -16.62
N GLY A 196 -10.15 -12.13 -15.81
CA GLY A 196 -8.86 -12.81 -15.89
C GLY A 196 -8.06 -12.78 -14.58
N LYS A 197 -6.94 -13.50 -14.55
CA LYS A 197 -6.11 -13.68 -13.35
C LYS A 197 -5.38 -12.40 -12.90
N ASN A 198 -5.04 -11.52 -13.84
CA ASN A 198 -4.23 -10.32 -13.60
C ASN A 198 -4.97 -9.05 -14.02
N PRO A 199 -6.17 -8.75 -13.52
CA PRO A 199 -7.11 -7.76 -14.09
C PRO A 199 -6.61 -6.30 -14.14
N PHE A 200 -5.41 -6.00 -13.63
CA PHE A 200 -4.84 -4.66 -13.58
C PHE A 200 -3.66 -4.56 -14.55
N LEU A 201 -3.40 -3.35 -15.03
CA LEU A 201 -2.19 -3.07 -15.80
C LEU A 201 -0.90 -3.51 -15.08
N TRP A 202 0.15 -3.80 -15.85
CA TRP A 202 1.50 -3.85 -15.30
C TRP A 202 1.83 -2.55 -14.56
N HIS A 203 2.71 -2.70 -13.58
CA HIS A 203 3.05 -1.60 -12.67
C HIS A 203 3.73 -0.43 -13.39
N ASP A 204 4.53 -0.73 -14.41
CA ASP A 204 5.39 0.22 -15.11
C ASP A 204 4.65 1.12 -16.10
N HIS A 205 3.35 0.90 -16.28
CA HIS A 205 2.53 1.75 -17.13
C HIS A 205 2.30 3.14 -16.56
N TRP A 206 2.37 3.28 -15.24
CA TRP A 206 2.00 4.52 -14.58
C TRP A 206 3.21 5.15 -13.88
N PRO A 207 3.43 6.45 -14.07
CA PRO A 207 4.41 7.19 -13.29
C PRO A 207 4.16 7.02 -11.78
N VAL A 208 5.23 6.93 -10.99
CA VAL A 208 5.14 6.84 -9.51
C VAL A 208 4.30 7.97 -8.92
N LYS A 209 4.39 9.18 -9.48
CA LYS A 209 3.59 10.35 -9.06
C LYS A 209 2.08 10.11 -9.15
N ASP A 210 1.62 9.29 -10.10
CA ASP A 210 0.20 9.01 -10.29
C ASP A 210 -0.31 8.01 -9.25
N TYR A 211 0.49 6.98 -8.93
CA TYR A 211 0.23 6.11 -7.78
C TYR A 211 0.18 6.90 -6.48
N ALA A 212 1.18 7.74 -6.27
CA ALA A 212 1.33 8.58 -5.11
C ALA A 212 0.10 9.50 -4.95
N ARG A 213 -0.42 10.05 -6.06
CA ARG A 213 -1.65 10.84 -6.07
C ARG A 213 -2.88 10.04 -5.66
N VAL A 214 -3.06 8.81 -6.14
CA VAL A 214 -4.18 7.95 -5.70
C VAL A 214 -4.06 7.60 -4.22
N PHE A 215 -2.86 7.30 -3.72
CA PHE A 215 -2.65 6.95 -2.32
C PHE A 215 -2.97 8.11 -1.37
N GLU A 216 -2.74 9.37 -1.76
CA GLU A 216 -3.14 10.54 -0.98
C GLU A 216 -4.66 10.64 -0.78
N CYS A 217 -5.44 10.12 -1.74
CA CYS A 217 -6.90 10.11 -1.67
C CYS A 217 -7.43 8.97 -0.80
N LEU A 218 -6.63 7.92 -0.55
CA LEU A 218 -7.01 6.78 0.29
C LEU A 218 -6.97 7.16 1.77
N VAL A 219 -8.09 7.66 2.27
CA VAL A 219 -8.26 7.97 3.69
C VAL A 219 -8.95 6.81 4.40
N LEU A 220 -8.37 6.31 5.49
CA LEU A 220 -8.98 5.25 6.30
C LEU A 220 -10.27 5.74 6.96
N VAL A 221 -11.22 4.82 7.19
CA VAL A 221 -12.41 5.13 7.99
C VAL A 221 -12.03 5.51 9.43
N ASP A 222 -12.83 6.39 10.04
CA ASP A 222 -12.54 6.97 11.36
C ASP A 222 -12.35 5.92 12.45
N GLU A 223 -13.02 4.77 12.36
CA GLU A 223 -12.87 3.67 13.31
C GLU A 223 -11.42 3.17 13.35
N ILE A 224 -10.85 2.84 12.18
CA ILE A 224 -9.47 2.34 12.06
C ILE A 224 -8.48 3.42 12.50
N ALA A 225 -8.70 4.66 12.07
CA ALA A 225 -7.84 5.79 12.43
C ALA A 225 -7.80 6.01 13.95
N LYS A 226 -8.95 5.93 14.63
CA LYS A 226 -9.06 6.03 16.09
C LYS A 226 -8.34 4.90 16.81
N GLU A 227 -8.41 3.67 16.29
CA GLU A 227 -7.66 2.55 16.87
C GLU A 227 -6.14 2.75 16.73
N ALA A 228 -5.66 3.25 15.58
CA ALA A 228 -4.27 3.63 15.42
C ALA A 228 -3.84 4.75 16.38
N ASP A 229 -4.68 5.78 16.58
CA ASP A 229 -4.41 6.86 17.53
C ASP A 229 -4.29 6.36 18.98
N LYS A 230 -5.11 5.37 19.37
CA LYS A 230 -4.98 4.72 20.69
C LYS A 230 -3.63 4.01 20.84
N VAL A 231 -3.16 3.30 19.81
CA VAL A 231 -1.86 2.64 19.82
C VAL A 231 -0.73 3.68 19.93
N VAL A 232 -0.77 4.74 19.12
CA VAL A 232 0.22 5.85 19.20
C VAL A 232 0.21 6.50 20.58
N SER A 233 -0.97 6.74 21.17
CA SER A 233 -1.09 7.30 22.52
C SER A 233 -0.42 6.40 23.55
N LYS A 234 -0.60 5.08 23.47
CA LYS A 234 0.04 4.11 24.38
C LYS A 234 1.55 4.05 24.22
N ILE A 235 2.06 4.11 22.99
CA ILE A 235 3.50 4.21 22.72
C ILE A 235 4.08 5.47 23.39
N ARG A 236 3.40 6.60 23.23
CA ARG A 236 3.84 7.89 23.80
C ARG A 236 3.73 7.92 25.33
N GLU A 237 2.75 7.24 25.91
CA GLU A 237 2.61 7.08 27.36
C GLU A 237 3.81 6.36 27.97
N VAL A 238 4.28 5.26 27.35
CA VAL A 238 5.52 4.57 27.76
C VAL A 238 6.71 5.53 27.76
N GLY A 239 6.85 6.33 26.71
CA GLY A 239 7.95 7.29 26.61
C GLY A 239 7.87 8.41 27.66
N LYS A 240 6.66 8.90 27.99
CA LYS A 240 6.45 9.87 29.09
C LYS A 240 6.85 9.29 30.44
N GLU A 241 6.47 8.04 30.70
CA GLU A 241 6.79 7.36 31.95
C GLU A 241 8.29 7.16 32.13
N THR A 242 9.00 6.75 31.07
CA THR A 242 10.46 6.66 31.13
C THR A 242 11.10 8.03 31.38
N ARG A 243 10.65 9.07 30.69
CA ARG A 243 11.19 10.42 30.86
C ARG A 243 11.02 10.92 32.30
N ARG A 244 9.86 10.67 32.92
CA ARG A 244 9.61 11.01 34.33
C ARG A 244 10.56 10.28 35.28
N LYS A 245 10.79 8.98 35.08
CA LYS A 245 11.72 8.18 35.90
C LYS A 245 13.16 8.69 35.81
N THR A 246 13.61 9.06 34.60
CA THR A 246 14.95 9.62 34.40
C THR A 246 15.08 11.03 35.00
N GLN A 247 14.05 11.86 34.88
CA GLN A 247 14.03 13.23 35.42
C GLN A 247 13.87 13.28 36.96
N SER A 248 13.12 12.35 37.56
CA SER A 248 13.06 12.23 39.03
C SER A 248 14.40 11.86 39.66
N ALA A 249 15.33 11.30 38.88
CA ALA A 249 16.69 10.99 39.32
C ALA A 249 17.68 12.16 39.12
N GLN A 250 17.29 13.22 38.40
CA GLN A 250 18.11 14.39 38.07
C GLN A 250 17.30 15.67 38.39
N SER A 251 17.35 16.12 39.64
CA SER A 251 16.59 17.27 40.12
C SER A 251 16.98 18.59 39.44
N GLY A 252 15.98 19.40 39.04
CA GLY A 252 16.09 20.86 39.04
C GLY A 252 15.84 21.69 37.77
N VAL A 253 15.15 21.20 36.73
CA VAL A 253 14.89 22.03 35.52
C VAL A 253 13.42 22.02 35.07
N ASP A 254 12.96 23.22 34.69
CA ASP A 254 11.60 23.69 34.38
C ASP A 254 10.61 22.67 33.79
N LEU A 255 9.53 22.47 34.55
CA LEU A 255 8.45 21.50 34.32
C LEU A 255 7.50 21.85 33.16
N ASP A 256 7.35 23.13 32.81
CA ASP A 256 6.13 23.57 32.12
C ASP A 256 6.20 23.51 30.59
N SER A 257 7.37 23.75 29.98
CA SER A 257 7.51 23.77 28.51
C SER A 257 7.71 22.38 27.89
N SER A 258 8.19 21.40 28.65
CA SER A 258 8.56 20.06 28.13
C SER A 258 7.40 19.06 28.13
N LEU A 259 6.29 19.33 28.83
CA LEU A 259 5.14 18.42 28.94
C LEU A 259 4.18 18.52 27.75
N LEU A 260 4.22 19.63 27.01
CA LEU A 260 3.34 19.90 25.87
C LEU A 260 3.83 19.28 24.55
N GLN A 261 5.13 19.01 24.44
CA GLN A 261 5.65 18.38 23.22
C GLN A 261 5.32 16.89 23.17
N PRO A 262 4.84 16.37 22.03
CA PRO A 262 4.66 14.94 21.83
C PRO A 262 5.98 14.20 22.08
N VAL A 263 5.92 13.08 22.81
CA VAL A 263 7.10 12.23 22.99
C VAL A 263 7.41 11.52 21.67
N PRO A 264 8.64 11.67 21.13
CA PRO A 264 8.99 11.04 19.88
C PRO A 264 9.12 9.52 20.04
N TYR A 265 8.86 8.79 18.98
CA TYR A 265 9.10 7.35 18.92
C TYR A 265 9.63 6.91 17.56
N VAL A 266 10.34 5.78 17.57
CA VAL A 266 10.79 5.08 16.37
C VAL A 266 9.80 3.96 16.07
N ALA A 267 9.38 3.80 14.83
CA ALA A 267 8.67 2.61 14.38
C ALA A 267 9.59 1.77 13.49
N VAL A 268 9.68 0.47 13.78
CA VAL A 268 10.50 -0.49 13.05
C VAL A 268 9.60 -1.57 12.48
N HIS A 269 9.55 -1.66 11.15
CA HIS A 269 8.93 -2.79 10.47
C HIS A 269 9.98 -3.88 10.23
N MET A 270 9.97 -4.90 11.10
CA MET A 270 11.07 -5.88 11.15
C MET A 270 11.04 -6.88 9.98
N ARG A 271 9.86 -7.24 9.47
CA ARG A 271 9.67 -8.25 8.40
C ARG A 271 10.59 -9.46 8.56
N ILE A 272 10.51 -10.14 9.70
CA ILE A 272 11.29 -11.34 10.03
C ILE A 272 10.41 -12.59 10.18
N GLU A 273 9.17 -12.53 9.67
CA GLU A 273 8.25 -13.66 9.73
C GLU A 273 8.77 -14.87 8.93
N ILE A 274 8.45 -16.09 9.36
CA ILE A 274 8.99 -17.32 8.75
C ILE A 274 8.68 -17.44 7.25
N ASP A 275 7.47 -17.03 6.83
CA ASP A 275 7.06 -17.04 5.43
C ASP A 275 7.90 -16.08 4.60
N TRP A 276 8.20 -14.91 5.15
CA TRP A 276 9.10 -13.94 4.54
C TRP A 276 10.54 -14.45 4.51
N MET A 277 11.07 -14.99 5.61
CA MET A 277 12.44 -15.50 5.66
C MET A 277 12.69 -16.61 4.64
N ILE A 278 11.70 -17.49 4.41
CA ILE A 278 11.75 -18.50 3.34
C ILE A 278 11.72 -17.83 1.97
N HIS A 279 10.84 -16.85 1.77
CA HIS A 279 10.68 -16.15 0.49
C HIS A 279 11.94 -15.37 0.11
N CYS A 280 12.45 -14.52 1.01
CA CYS A 280 13.60 -13.68 0.75
C CYS A 280 14.86 -14.53 0.48
N LYS A 281 15.10 -15.62 1.24
CA LYS A 281 16.26 -16.49 1.00
C LYS A 281 16.22 -17.17 -0.36
N LYS A 282 15.04 -17.61 -0.80
CA LYS A 282 14.87 -18.18 -2.15
C LYS A 282 15.12 -17.14 -3.23
N LEU A 283 14.73 -15.90 -2.99
CA LEU A 283 14.93 -14.80 -3.92
C LEU A 283 16.41 -14.40 -4.00
N GLU A 284 17.09 -14.27 -2.86
CA GLU A 284 18.54 -14.08 -2.76
C GLU A 284 19.33 -15.14 -3.53
N GLN A 285 18.96 -16.41 -3.36
CA GLN A 285 19.57 -17.53 -4.09
C GLN A 285 19.40 -17.41 -5.61
N ARG A 286 18.23 -16.93 -6.08
CA ARG A 286 17.98 -16.75 -7.52
C ARG A 286 18.74 -15.57 -8.10
N LEU A 287 18.79 -14.47 -7.36
CA LEU A 287 19.41 -13.23 -7.81
C LEU A 287 20.92 -13.17 -7.52
N ASN A 288 21.45 -14.14 -6.77
CA ASN A 288 22.82 -14.20 -6.27
C ASN A 288 23.22 -12.94 -5.48
N VAL A 289 22.37 -12.55 -4.53
CA VAL A 289 22.57 -11.40 -3.62
C VAL A 289 22.28 -11.81 -2.18
N SER A 290 22.66 -10.98 -1.20
CA SER A 290 22.46 -11.26 0.24
C SER A 290 21.91 -10.05 1.02
N GLU A 291 21.25 -9.13 0.33
CA GLU A 291 20.85 -7.82 0.86
C GLU A 291 19.33 -7.69 1.08
N ILE A 292 18.57 -8.76 0.84
CA ILE A 292 17.11 -8.75 0.84
C ILE A 292 16.58 -9.13 2.22
N CYS A 293 17.07 -10.25 2.74
CA CYS A 293 16.76 -10.74 4.07
C CYS A 293 17.54 -9.91 5.09
N SER A 294 16.84 -9.38 6.09
CA SER A 294 17.51 -8.81 7.26
C SER A 294 17.27 -9.70 8.47
N SER A 295 18.34 -10.01 9.21
CA SER A 295 18.20 -10.74 10.47
C SER A 295 17.70 -9.82 11.59
N LYS A 296 17.16 -10.42 12.66
CA LYS A 296 16.80 -9.69 13.89
C LYS A 296 17.97 -8.87 14.42
N GLN A 297 19.16 -9.46 14.49
CA GLN A 297 20.38 -8.85 15.03
C GLN A 297 20.82 -7.66 14.18
N GLU A 298 20.81 -7.82 12.86
CA GLU A 298 21.15 -6.78 11.90
C GLU A 298 20.19 -5.58 11.99
N ILE A 299 18.89 -5.83 12.14
CA ILE A 299 17.91 -4.76 12.34
C ILE A 299 18.19 -4.00 13.64
N MET A 300 18.43 -4.72 14.75
CA MET A 300 18.74 -4.11 16.05
C MET A 300 20.02 -3.27 16.01
N GLU A 301 21.06 -3.79 15.35
CA GLU A 301 22.34 -3.09 15.18
C GLU A 301 22.15 -1.80 14.38
N ARG A 302 21.46 -1.86 13.24
CA ARG A 302 21.23 -0.68 12.39
C ARG A 302 20.37 0.37 13.07
N VAL A 303 19.31 -0.02 13.78
CA VAL A 303 18.51 0.93 14.56
C VAL A 303 19.33 1.56 15.68
N GLY A 304 20.20 0.78 16.34
CA GLY A 304 21.14 1.26 17.36
C GLY A 304 22.17 2.26 16.84
N ASN A 305 22.45 2.25 15.54
CA ASN A 305 23.47 3.09 14.91
C ASN A 305 22.89 4.28 14.12
N ILE A 306 21.59 4.57 14.27
CA ILE A 306 20.98 5.77 13.67
C ILE A 306 21.57 7.03 14.32
N VAL A 307 22.28 7.83 13.51
CA VAL A 307 22.90 9.08 13.95
C VAL A 307 21.83 10.09 14.37
N GLY A 308 22.07 10.79 15.48
CA GLY A 308 21.17 11.84 15.98
C GLY A 308 19.93 11.33 16.72
N LEU A 309 19.77 10.01 16.88
CA LEU A 309 18.67 9.45 17.66
C LEU A 309 18.86 9.75 19.15
N LYS A 310 17.98 10.57 19.72
CA LYS A 310 18.01 10.93 21.14
C LYS A 310 17.53 9.77 22.00
N THR A 311 18.35 9.29 22.93
CA THR A 311 17.98 8.27 23.92
C THR A 311 17.71 8.91 25.30
N PRO A 312 16.81 8.33 26.12
CA PRO A 312 16.01 7.14 25.85
C PRO A 312 14.87 7.39 24.84
N VAL A 313 14.54 6.40 24.01
CA VAL A 313 13.46 6.47 23.01
C VAL A 313 12.69 5.17 22.90
N VAL A 314 11.37 5.28 22.72
CA VAL A 314 10.50 4.12 22.51
C VAL A 314 10.63 3.63 21.08
N VAL A 315 10.79 2.32 20.91
CA VAL A 315 10.89 1.64 19.62
C VAL A 315 9.69 0.72 19.46
N TYR A 316 8.71 1.15 18.66
CA TYR A 316 7.55 0.34 18.29
C TYR A 316 7.93 -0.70 17.24
N LEU A 317 7.64 -1.98 17.52
CA LEU A 317 7.90 -3.09 16.59
C LEU A 317 6.62 -3.44 15.83
N ALA A 318 6.59 -3.09 14.55
CA ALA A 318 5.54 -3.50 13.62
C ALA A 318 5.93 -4.86 13.01
N VAL A 319 5.34 -5.92 13.56
CA VAL A 319 5.61 -7.30 13.17
C VAL A 319 4.34 -8.14 13.31
N ALA A 320 4.22 -9.21 12.51
CA ALA A 320 3.12 -10.16 12.65
C ALA A 320 3.50 -11.23 13.69
N ASP A 321 3.22 -10.95 14.98
CA ASP A 321 3.60 -11.76 16.15
C ASP A 321 3.32 -13.27 16.00
N SER A 322 2.22 -13.63 15.32
CA SER A 322 1.80 -15.03 15.13
C SER A 322 2.71 -15.84 14.20
N LEU A 323 3.61 -15.19 13.46
CA LEU A 323 4.49 -15.80 12.45
C LEU A 323 5.97 -15.74 12.85
N LEU A 324 6.25 -15.38 14.10
CA LEU A 324 7.60 -15.33 14.66
C LEU A 324 8.04 -16.70 15.17
N GLU A 325 9.25 -17.10 14.80
CA GLU A 325 9.92 -18.30 15.33
C GLU A 325 10.58 -18.02 16.70
N ASP A 326 11.11 -16.79 16.86
CA ASP A 326 11.76 -16.31 18.08
C ASP A 326 10.87 -15.27 18.80
N SER A 327 10.42 -15.58 20.01
CA SER A 327 9.61 -14.68 20.84
C SER A 327 10.43 -13.61 21.59
N SER A 328 11.75 -13.64 21.49
CA SER A 328 12.65 -12.72 22.20
C SER A 328 12.92 -11.41 21.45
N ILE A 329 12.00 -10.93 20.61
CA ILE A 329 12.18 -9.71 19.80
C ILE A 329 12.38 -8.42 20.62
N LEU A 330 12.07 -8.48 21.93
CA LEU A 330 12.22 -7.36 22.86
C LEU A 330 13.58 -7.30 23.57
N THR A 331 14.47 -8.27 23.37
CA THR A 331 15.80 -8.32 24.01
C THR A 331 16.93 -8.09 23.02
N GLY A 332 18.08 -7.59 23.49
CA GLY A 332 19.27 -7.36 22.65
C GLY A 332 19.38 -5.98 22.00
N TRP A 333 18.47 -5.06 22.30
CA TRP A 333 18.52 -3.68 21.80
C TRP A 333 19.62 -2.87 22.51
N LYS A 334 20.24 -1.95 21.78
CA LYS A 334 21.24 -1.00 22.30
C LYS A 334 20.66 -0.20 23.47
N GLU A 335 21.52 0.14 24.44
CA GLU A 335 21.13 0.91 25.62
C GLU A 335 20.37 2.20 25.26
N GLY A 336 19.29 2.46 26.01
CA GLY A 336 18.40 3.60 25.78
C GLY A 336 17.31 3.38 24.72
N LEU A 337 17.37 2.30 23.93
CA LEU A 337 16.26 1.88 23.07
C LEU A 337 15.26 1.02 23.85
N LEU A 338 13.99 1.41 23.82
CA LEU A 338 12.94 0.77 24.60
C LEU A 338 11.97 0.04 23.67
N PRO A 339 12.23 -1.22 23.30
CA PRO A 339 11.39 -1.97 22.39
C PRO A 339 10.03 -2.27 23.02
N VAL A 340 8.97 -2.06 22.25
CA VAL A 340 7.59 -2.37 22.60
C VAL A 340 6.87 -3.03 21.42
N GLU A 341 6.13 -4.08 21.73
CA GLU A 341 5.21 -4.78 20.82
C GLU A 341 3.77 -4.62 21.32
N LYS A 342 2.81 -5.09 20.51
CA LYS A 342 1.37 -5.00 20.79
C LYS A 342 0.98 -5.55 22.16
N LYS A 343 1.54 -6.70 22.54
CA LYS A 343 1.30 -7.35 23.83
C LYS A 343 1.86 -6.53 25.00
N LYS A 344 3.10 -6.04 24.89
CA LYS A 344 3.74 -5.20 25.92
C LYS A 344 3.04 -3.85 26.11
N LEU A 345 2.42 -3.32 25.05
CA LEU A 345 1.59 -2.11 25.10
C LEU A 345 0.17 -2.37 25.63
N SER A 346 -0.21 -3.63 25.87
CA SER A 346 -1.59 -4.03 26.22
C SER A 346 -2.64 -3.55 25.22
N VAL A 347 -2.28 -3.52 23.93
CA VAL A 347 -3.17 -3.16 22.82
C VAL A 347 -3.54 -4.37 21.95
N ASP A 348 -3.12 -5.58 22.30
CA ASP A 348 -3.45 -6.81 21.57
C ASP A 348 -4.97 -7.01 21.42
N GLY A 349 -5.74 -6.60 22.43
CA GLY A 349 -7.20 -6.59 22.39
C GLY A 349 -7.81 -5.67 21.33
N ILE A 350 -7.09 -4.64 20.87
CA ILE A 350 -7.50 -3.81 19.72
C ILE A 350 -7.38 -4.65 18.44
N TYR A 351 -6.20 -5.26 18.22
CA TYR A 351 -5.91 -6.01 17.00
C TYR A 351 -6.77 -7.27 16.85
N LYS A 352 -7.02 -8.00 17.95
CA LYS A 352 -7.83 -9.23 17.95
C LYS A 352 -9.29 -9.03 17.52
N LYS A 353 -9.82 -7.80 17.54
CA LYS A 353 -11.19 -7.49 17.08
C LYS A 353 -11.33 -7.53 15.56
N TYR A 354 -10.23 -7.41 14.84
CA TYR A 354 -10.24 -7.10 13.43
C TYR A 354 -9.56 -8.19 12.59
N PRO A 355 -9.95 -8.36 11.32
CA PRO A 355 -9.25 -9.24 10.41
C PRO A 355 -7.86 -8.68 10.07
N TYR A 356 -7.00 -9.54 9.53
CA TYR A 356 -5.60 -9.23 9.22
C TYR A 356 -5.42 -7.94 8.41
N LEU A 357 -6.31 -7.69 7.43
CA LEU A 357 -6.26 -6.48 6.60
C LEU A 357 -6.30 -5.20 7.44
N ILE A 358 -7.20 -5.15 8.41
CA ILE A 358 -7.42 -3.98 9.27
C ILE A 358 -6.31 -3.88 10.32
N GLN A 359 -5.85 -5.01 10.86
CA GLN A 359 -4.66 -5.04 11.73
C GLN A 359 -3.45 -4.41 11.02
N SER A 360 -3.23 -4.77 9.75
CA SER A 360 -2.17 -4.19 8.91
C SER A 360 -2.39 -2.69 8.67
N ALA A 361 -3.64 -2.22 8.57
CA ALA A 361 -3.95 -0.80 8.39
C ALA A 361 -3.63 0.00 9.66
N ILE A 362 -3.91 -0.55 10.84
CA ILE A 362 -3.54 0.06 12.13
C ILE A 362 -2.01 0.18 12.21
N ASP A 363 -1.26 -0.89 11.95
CA ASP A 363 0.21 -0.86 11.95
C ASP A 363 0.77 0.15 10.93
N TYR A 364 0.16 0.23 9.74
CA TYR A 364 0.55 1.19 8.70
C TYR A 364 0.44 2.64 9.20
N GLU A 365 -0.69 3.00 9.83
CA GLU A 365 -0.90 4.33 10.40
C GLU A 365 0.06 4.64 11.55
N VAL A 366 0.27 3.68 12.46
CA VAL A 366 1.21 3.83 13.58
C VAL A 366 2.62 4.08 13.06
N CYS A 367 3.04 3.37 12.01
CA CYS A 367 4.35 3.59 11.39
C CYS A 367 4.43 4.91 10.62
N SER A 368 3.38 5.30 9.89
CA SER A 368 3.32 6.55 9.14
C SER A 368 3.44 7.78 10.05
N LYS A 369 2.90 7.70 11.27
CA LYS A 369 2.91 8.77 12.30
C LYS A 369 4.20 8.83 13.13
N ALA A 370 5.13 7.88 12.96
CA ALA A 370 6.36 7.84 13.75
C ALA A 370 7.31 8.99 13.43
N ASP A 371 8.12 9.39 14.40
CA ASP A 371 9.12 10.44 14.20
C ASP A 371 10.27 9.92 13.33
N VAL A 372 10.68 8.67 13.58
CA VAL A 372 11.61 7.91 12.72
C VAL A 372 10.94 6.62 12.31
N PHE A 373 10.99 6.31 11.01
CA PHE A 373 10.52 5.02 10.49
C PHE A 373 11.69 4.26 9.90
N VAL A 374 11.79 2.98 10.28
CA VAL A 374 12.79 2.05 9.80
C VAL A 374 12.07 0.86 9.18
N GLY A 375 12.29 0.64 7.89
CA GLY A 375 11.59 -0.37 7.11
C GLY A 375 12.51 -1.29 6.32
N ASN A 376 11.94 -2.40 5.83
CA ASN A 376 12.60 -3.34 4.92
C ASN A 376 12.36 -2.89 3.47
N SER A 377 13.43 -2.69 2.70
CA SER A 377 13.38 -2.15 1.33
C SER A 377 12.60 -3.02 0.32
N PHE A 378 12.44 -4.31 0.59
CA PHE A 378 11.73 -5.26 -0.28
C PHE A 378 10.28 -5.49 0.16
N SER A 379 9.84 -4.87 1.27
CA SER A 379 8.45 -4.97 1.71
C SER A 379 7.59 -3.85 1.14
N THR A 380 6.52 -4.22 0.42
CA THR A 380 5.49 -3.27 -0.03
C THR A 380 4.93 -2.42 1.13
N PHE A 381 4.85 -2.97 2.35
CA PHE A 381 4.41 -2.23 3.53
C PHE A 381 5.35 -1.05 3.84
N SER A 382 6.66 -1.31 3.89
CA SER A 382 7.67 -0.28 4.12
C SER A 382 7.75 0.71 2.97
N SER A 383 7.73 0.23 1.72
CA SER A 383 7.84 1.11 0.55
C SER A 383 6.68 2.11 0.45
N LEU A 384 5.46 1.69 0.78
CA LEU A 384 4.31 2.61 0.78
C LEU A 384 4.33 3.60 1.96
N ILE A 385 4.89 3.25 3.12
CA ILE A 385 5.10 4.20 4.22
C ILE A 385 6.18 5.22 3.84
N ALA A 386 7.29 4.75 3.27
CA ALA A 386 8.35 5.61 2.76
C ALA A 386 7.79 6.60 1.73
N LEU A 387 7.02 6.13 0.74
CA LEU A 387 6.38 6.99 -0.25
C LEU A 387 5.48 8.05 0.41
N GLU A 388 4.59 7.65 1.31
CA GLU A 388 3.66 8.57 1.98
C GLU A 388 4.40 9.64 2.79
N ARG A 389 5.42 9.24 3.55
CA ARG A 389 6.25 10.15 4.34
C ARG A 389 7.03 11.11 3.45
N THR A 390 7.59 10.64 2.34
CA THR A 390 8.26 11.49 1.35
C THR A 390 7.31 12.51 0.75
N GLN A 391 6.09 12.13 0.38
CA GLN A 391 5.08 13.08 -0.11
C GLN A 391 4.72 14.13 0.93
N LYS A 392 4.58 13.74 2.21
CA LYS A 392 4.35 14.69 3.32
C LYS A 392 5.51 15.69 3.42
N MET A 393 6.75 15.24 3.36
CA MET A 393 7.94 16.11 3.41
C MET A 393 8.00 17.09 2.22
N ILE A 394 7.75 16.61 0.99
CA ILE A 394 7.73 17.46 -0.20
C ILE A 394 6.69 18.58 -0.06
N ARG A 395 5.48 18.26 0.43
CA ARG A 395 4.42 19.27 0.68
C ARG A 395 4.78 20.28 1.76
N MET A 396 5.62 19.89 2.72
CA MET A 396 6.15 20.80 3.73
C MET A 396 7.28 21.70 3.19
N GLY A 397 7.59 21.63 1.89
CA GLY A 397 8.64 22.43 1.26
C GLY A 397 10.04 21.89 1.48
N VAL A 398 10.19 20.64 1.94
CA VAL A 398 11.50 19.99 2.10
C VAL A 398 11.97 19.54 0.73
N THR A 399 12.89 20.30 0.13
CA THR A 399 13.41 20.07 -1.23
C THR A 399 14.71 19.26 -1.28
N SER A 400 15.37 19.02 -0.14
CA SER A 400 16.60 18.22 -0.03
C SER A 400 16.59 17.33 1.21
N SER A 401 16.67 16.01 1.03
CA SER A 401 16.54 15.01 2.11
C SER A 401 17.86 14.41 2.61
N CYS A 402 19.00 14.84 2.08
CA CYS A 402 20.32 14.29 2.45
C CYS A 402 21.17 15.28 3.24
N GLY A 403 20.57 15.92 4.26
CA GLY A 403 21.27 16.76 5.24
C GLY A 403 21.05 16.22 6.65
N VAL A 404 22.11 16.15 7.45
CA VAL A 404 22.28 15.40 8.72
C VAL A 404 21.26 15.75 9.84
N ASN A 405 20.29 16.65 9.63
CA ASN A 405 19.53 17.26 10.73
C ASN A 405 17.99 17.28 10.65
N GLN A 406 17.31 16.61 9.71
CA GLN A 406 15.82 16.60 9.71
C GLN A 406 15.22 15.26 9.30
N LEU A 407 14.27 14.76 10.12
CA LEU A 407 13.35 13.62 9.86
C LEU A 407 13.96 12.47 9.04
N ALA A 408 14.86 11.71 9.67
CA ALA A 408 15.51 10.57 9.02
C ALA A 408 14.49 9.50 8.59
N MET A 409 14.39 9.28 7.28
CA MET A 409 13.86 8.04 6.71
C MET A 409 15.05 7.11 6.51
N VAL A 410 15.14 6.06 7.34
CA VAL A 410 16.19 5.05 7.20
C VAL A 410 15.55 3.81 6.61
N LEU A 411 15.73 3.61 5.31
CA LEU A 411 15.50 2.29 4.72
C LEU A 411 16.73 1.45 5.07
N ILE A 412 16.50 0.30 5.71
CA ILE A 412 17.55 -0.68 5.94
C ILE A 412 17.87 -1.31 4.58
N SER A 413 18.94 -0.85 3.95
CA SER A 413 19.66 -1.54 2.86
C SER A 413 21.12 -1.71 3.28
N SER A 414 21.72 -2.88 3.03
CA SER A 414 23.10 -3.20 3.42
C SER A 414 24.11 -2.21 2.85
N PRO A 415 25.29 -2.03 3.51
CA PRO A 415 26.23 -1.00 3.10
C PRO A 415 26.74 -1.30 1.69
N VAL A 416 26.55 -0.34 0.79
CA VAL A 416 27.35 -0.22 -0.43
C VAL A 416 28.71 0.26 0.03
N GLU A 417 29.73 -0.59 -0.10
CA GLU A 417 31.11 -0.14 -0.03
C GLU A 417 31.34 0.92 -1.13
N ASP A 418 31.98 2.01 -0.69
CA ASP A 418 32.29 3.22 -1.44
C ASP A 418 33.00 2.94 -2.77
N TYR A 419 32.27 3.07 -3.88
CA TYR A 419 32.84 3.41 -5.18
C TYR A 419 31.89 4.34 -5.94
N GLY A 420 32.21 5.63 -5.89
CA GLY A 420 31.89 6.58 -6.95
C GLY A 420 30.51 7.22 -6.88
N MET A 421 30.52 8.54 -6.69
CA MET A 421 29.42 9.49 -6.89
C MET A 421 28.45 9.09 -8.03
N HIS A 422 27.25 8.65 -7.67
CA HIS A 422 26.05 8.78 -8.50
C HIS A 422 24.86 9.14 -7.60
N PRO A 423 24.01 10.11 -8.01
CA PRO A 423 22.90 10.57 -7.18
C PRO A 423 21.85 9.46 -7.02
N ALA A 424 21.36 9.33 -5.79
CA ALA A 424 20.30 8.40 -5.40
C ALA A 424 18.99 8.74 -6.13
N THR A 425 18.76 8.07 -7.26
CA THR A 425 17.46 8.03 -7.93
C THR A 425 17.14 6.57 -8.30
N ASP A 426 15.87 6.18 -8.08
CA ASP A 426 15.19 4.99 -8.63
C ASP A 426 15.42 3.56 -8.08
N THR A 427 16.17 3.35 -6.99
CA THR A 427 16.45 1.98 -6.52
C THR A 427 15.29 1.25 -5.82
N SER A 428 14.33 1.94 -5.19
CA SER A 428 13.24 1.26 -4.45
C SER A 428 12.17 0.65 -5.37
N VAL A 429 11.92 1.25 -6.53
CA VAL A 429 10.92 0.78 -7.51
C VAL A 429 11.55 -0.22 -8.49
N GLN A 430 12.78 0.01 -8.95
CA GLN A 430 13.48 -0.95 -9.83
C GLN A 430 13.71 -2.32 -9.13
N ASN A 431 14.00 -2.33 -7.82
CA ASN A 431 14.12 -3.56 -7.04
C ASN A 431 12.77 -4.28 -6.83
N LEU A 432 11.66 -3.53 -6.75
CA LEU A 432 10.29 -4.08 -6.74
C LEU A 432 9.93 -4.75 -8.08
N ASN A 433 10.46 -4.24 -9.19
CA ASN A 433 10.13 -4.67 -10.55
C ASN A 433 10.88 -5.94 -10.94
N ARG A 434 12.19 -5.99 -10.70
CA ARG A 434 13.04 -7.16 -11.03
C ARG A 434 12.62 -8.43 -10.28
N VAL A 435 12.20 -8.30 -9.02
CA VAL A 435 11.74 -9.44 -8.18
C VAL A 435 10.37 -9.96 -8.64
N ARG A 436 9.52 -9.08 -9.14
CA ARG A 436 8.14 -9.42 -9.54
C ARG A 436 8.08 -10.06 -10.93
N GLU A 437 8.88 -9.59 -11.89
CA GLU A 437 8.94 -10.15 -13.25
C GLU A 437 9.37 -11.64 -13.26
N GLU A 438 10.24 -12.05 -12.32
CA GLU A 438 10.62 -13.46 -12.16
C GLU A 438 9.52 -14.33 -11.52
N ILE A 439 8.63 -13.75 -10.70
CA ILE A 439 7.53 -14.47 -10.03
C ILE A 439 6.36 -14.68 -11.00
N GLU A 440 5.96 -13.63 -11.73
CA GLU A 440 4.82 -13.69 -12.65
C GLU A 440 5.11 -14.50 -13.92
N SER A 441 6.38 -14.63 -14.34
CA SER A 441 6.73 -15.41 -15.54
C SER A 441 6.79 -16.94 -15.34
N ARG A 442 6.84 -17.44 -14.09
CA ARG A 442 7.03 -18.87 -13.77
C ARG A 442 5.92 -19.54 -12.96
N ASP A 443 5.08 -18.81 -12.24
CA ASP A 443 3.89 -19.39 -11.58
C ASP A 443 2.80 -19.85 -12.58
N SER A 444 3.02 -19.67 -13.89
CA SER A 444 2.20 -20.26 -14.96
C SER A 444 2.35 -21.79 -15.12
N GLU A 445 3.21 -22.46 -14.34
CA GLU A 445 3.56 -23.88 -14.53
C GLU A 445 3.09 -24.87 -13.46
N LEU A 446 2.31 -24.48 -12.44
CA LEU A 446 1.66 -25.48 -11.58
C LEU A 446 0.16 -25.27 -11.49
N PHE A 447 -0.57 -25.89 -12.42
CA PHE A 447 -2.01 -26.11 -12.30
C PHE A 447 -2.31 -27.31 -11.40
N SER A 448 -3.29 -27.09 -10.52
CA SER A 448 -4.34 -28.00 -10.06
C SER A 448 -4.03 -29.50 -9.92
N SER A 449 -3.93 -29.96 -8.67
CA SER A 449 -4.76 -31.06 -8.15
C SER A 449 -4.23 -31.40 -6.76
N SER A 450 -5.06 -31.22 -5.74
CA SER A 450 -4.79 -31.65 -4.36
C SER A 450 -4.39 -33.14 -4.29
N THR A 451 -4.83 -33.95 -5.25
CA THR A 451 -4.49 -35.37 -5.38
C THR A 451 -3.03 -35.59 -5.78
N LEU A 452 -2.44 -34.71 -6.59
CA LEU A 452 -1.03 -34.84 -7.02
C LEU A 452 -0.07 -34.49 -5.88
N GLN A 453 -0.40 -33.46 -5.09
CA GLN A 453 0.33 -33.12 -3.87
C GLN A 453 0.25 -34.25 -2.83
N GLU A 454 -0.91 -34.89 -2.68
CA GLU A 454 -1.07 -36.01 -1.74
C GLU A 454 -0.27 -37.26 -2.16
N ILE A 455 -0.20 -37.54 -3.47
CA ILE A 455 0.63 -38.63 -4.02
C ILE A 455 2.12 -38.32 -3.85
N ILE A 456 2.55 -37.08 -4.15
CA ILE A 456 3.95 -36.67 -3.97
C ILE A 456 4.36 -36.76 -2.50
N ILE A 457 3.52 -36.31 -1.57
CA ILE A 457 3.79 -36.39 -0.12
C ILE A 457 3.90 -37.86 0.34
N LYS A 458 2.98 -38.74 -0.10
CA LYS A 458 3.00 -40.16 0.26
C LYS A 458 4.20 -40.91 -0.33
N VAL A 459 4.59 -40.59 -1.57
CA VAL A 459 5.77 -41.18 -2.23
C VAL A 459 7.06 -40.66 -1.59
N SER A 460 7.14 -39.36 -1.26
CA SER A 460 8.27 -38.77 -0.55
C SER A 460 8.44 -39.38 0.85
N LEU A 461 7.37 -39.55 1.64
CA LEU A 461 7.42 -40.20 2.95
C LEU A 461 7.88 -41.68 2.86
N PHE A 462 7.42 -42.41 1.84
CA PHE A 462 7.85 -43.79 1.61
C PHE A 462 9.35 -43.86 1.24
N PHE A 463 9.82 -42.98 0.36
CA PHE A 463 11.23 -42.90 -0.01
C PHE A 463 12.13 -42.45 1.14
N THR A 464 11.69 -41.50 1.98
CA THR A 464 12.43 -41.07 3.16
C THR A 464 12.56 -42.20 4.18
N CYS A 465 11.51 -43.00 4.40
CA CYS A 465 11.58 -44.20 5.26
C CYS A 465 12.43 -45.32 4.65
N PHE A 466 12.38 -45.53 3.33
CA PHE A 466 13.19 -46.54 2.64
C PHE A 466 14.68 -46.16 2.63
N LEU A 467 15.02 -44.89 2.41
CA LEU A 467 16.38 -44.37 2.45
C LEU A 467 16.94 -44.31 3.88
N ALA A 468 16.11 -44.03 4.89
CA ALA A 468 16.51 -44.13 6.29
C ALA A 468 16.90 -45.56 6.68
N ARG A 469 16.25 -46.58 6.09
CA ARG A 469 16.58 -48.00 6.28
C ARG A 469 17.91 -48.41 5.62
N HIS A 470 18.33 -47.71 4.57
CA HIS A 470 19.56 -48.02 3.84
C HIS A 470 20.79 -47.26 4.36
N LYS A 471 20.59 -46.25 5.22
CA LYS A 471 21.64 -45.36 5.73
C LYS A 471 22.00 -45.59 7.21
N LEU A 472 21.25 -46.43 7.93
CA LEU A 472 21.55 -46.86 9.29
C LEU A 472 21.78 -48.37 9.31
N ASN A 473 23.04 -48.75 9.06
CA ASN A 473 23.55 -50.10 9.22
C ASN A 473 23.83 -50.34 10.72
N THR A 474 22.78 -50.37 11.54
CA THR A 474 22.88 -50.70 12.97
C THR A 474 21.73 -51.63 13.33
N ASP A 475 22.10 -52.84 13.73
CA ASP A 475 21.21 -53.92 14.16
C ASP A 475 20.28 -53.48 15.30
N GLY A 476 18.98 -53.43 15.01
CA GLY A 476 17.91 -53.24 15.98
C GLY A 476 16.55 -53.53 15.34
N PRO A 477 15.64 -54.30 15.98
CA PRO A 477 14.45 -54.80 15.32
C PRO A 477 13.35 -53.73 15.29
N CYS A 478 13.17 -53.06 14.15
CA CYS A 478 11.96 -52.30 13.88
C CYS A 478 11.06 -53.13 12.95
N SER A 479 10.17 -53.94 13.54
CA SER A 479 9.20 -54.74 12.79
C SER A 479 7.97 -53.90 12.44
N ILE A 480 8.03 -53.17 11.33
CA ILE A 480 6.79 -52.72 10.67
C ILE A 480 6.16 -53.95 10.02
N SER A 481 5.02 -54.39 10.57
CA SER A 481 4.27 -55.56 10.11
C SER A 481 3.97 -55.51 8.60
N PHE A 482 4.08 -56.66 7.92
CA PHE A 482 3.71 -56.85 6.52
C PHE A 482 2.28 -56.37 6.20
N LYS A 483 1.37 -56.36 7.19
CA LYS A 483 0.02 -55.78 7.07
C LYS A 483 0.03 -54.28 6.76
N THR A 484 0.99 -53.52 7.28
CA THR A 484 1.10 -52.06 7.06
C THR A 484 1.63 -51.75 5.66
N GLN A 485 2.54 -52.58 5.14
CA GLN A 485 3.04 -52.45 3.76
C GLN A 485 1.96 -52.83 2.73
N LEU A 486 1.20 -53.88 3.00
CA LEU A 486 0.09 -54.29 2.13
C LEU A 486 -1.04 -53.26 2.13
N GLY A 487 -1.35 -52.65 3.28
CA GLY A 487 -2.32 -51.54 3.39
C GLY A 487 -1.92 -50.30 2.60
N PHE A 488 -0.62 -49.98 2.55
CA PHE A 488 -0.10 -48.85 1.77
C PHE A 488 -0.18 -49.09 0.26
N LEU A 489 0.16 -50.30 -0.21
CA LEU A 489 0.06 -50.67 -1.63
C LEU A 489 -1.40 -50.72 -2.12
N VAL A 490 -2.32 -51.22 -1.29
CA VAL A 490 -3.77 -51.19 -1.59
C VAL A 490 -4.31 -49.75 -1.62
N GLY A 491 -3.85 -48.89 -0.69
CA GLY A 491 -4.21 -47.47 -0.68
C GLY A 491 -3.67 -46.69 -1.90
N LEU A 492 -2.49 -47.05 -2.40
CA LEU A 492 -1.89 -46.46 -3.60
C LEU A 492 -2.63 -46.90 -4.87
N ASP A 493 -3.00 -48.18 -4.98
CA ASP A 493 -3.79 -48.71 -6.11
C ASP A 493 -5.20 -48.10 -6.15
N LEU A 494 -5.86 -47.93 -5.00
CA LEU A 494 -7.15 -47.24 -4.91
C LEU A 494 -7.05 -45.76 -5.34
N SER A 495 -5.98 -45.08 -4.95
CA SER A 495 -5.73 -43.68 -5.32
C SER A 495 -5.44 -43.53 -6.81
N LEU A 496 -4.67 -44.46 -7.40
CA LEU A 496 -4.37 -44.51 -8.84
C LEU A 496 -5.62 -44.85 -9.67
N ARG A 497 -6.47 -45.76 -9.19
CA ARG A 497 -7.76 -46.07 -9.84
C ARG A 497 -8.77 -44.92 -9.76
N ARG A 498 -8.71 -44.09 -8.70
CA ARG A 498 -9.50 -42.86 -8.58
C ARG A 498 -9.02 -41.80 -9.56
N LEU A 499 -7.70 -41.59 -9.66
CA LEU A 499 -7.09 -40.68 -10.63
C LEU A 499 -7.43 -41.09 -12.07
N LYS A 500 -7.38 -42.40 -12.38
CA LYS A 500 -7.75 -42.93 -13.71
C LYS A 500 -9.24 -42.75 -14.02
N ARG A 501 -10.12 -42.75 -13.01
CA ARG A 501 -11.55 -42.45 -13.17
C ARG A 501 -11.82 -40.96 -13.39
N GLU A 502 -11.14 -40.08 -12.65
CA GLU A 502 -11.27 -38.62 -12.80
C GLU A 502 -10.75 -38.13 -14.17
N VAL A 503 -9.66 -38.72 -14.67
CA VAL A 503 -9.13 -38.44 -16.02
C VAL A 503 -10.08 -38.98 -17.11
N SER A 504 -10.73 -40.12 -16.90
CA SER A 504 -11.70 -40.69 -17.85
C SER A 504 -13.03 -39.92 -17.88
N LEU A 505 -13.50 -39.41 -16.73
CA LEU A 505 -14.72 -38.60 -16.63
C LEU A 505 -14.53 -37.16 -17.15
N GLY A 506 -13.33 -36.59 -17.01
CA GLY A 506 -12.97 -35.29 -17.59
C GLY A 506 -12.93 -35.27 -19.12
N GLY A 507 -12.81 -36.44 -19.76
CA GLY A 507 -12.85 -36.57 -21.22
C GLY A 507 -14.26 -36.67 -21.83
N VAL A 508 -15.29 -36.96 -21.03
CA VAL A 508 -16.66 -37.22 -21.54
C VAL A 508 -17.60 -36.01 -21.35
N LEU A 509 -17.25 -35.04 -20.51
CA LEU A 509 -18.07 -33.83 -20.29
C LEU A 509 -17.78 -32.66 -21.24
N ASN A 510 -16.97 -32.87 -22.29
CA ASN A 510 -16.71 -31.87 -23.34
C ASN A 510 -17.30 -32.23 -24.72
N GLN A 511 -18.27 -33.15 -24.76
CA GLN A 511 -19.17 -33.33 -25.90
C GLN A 511 -20.60 -33.61 -25.42
N LYS A 512 -21.32 -32.56 -25.03
CA LYS A 512 -22.73 -32.30 -25.38
C LYS A 512 -23.21 -30.97 -24.84
#